data_AF-A0A2K8SPS6-F1
#
_entry.id   AF-A0A2K8SPS6-F1
#
_cell.length_a   1.000
_cell.length_b   1.000
_cell.length_c   1.000
_cell.angle_alpha   90.00
_cell.angle_beta   90.00
_cell.angle_gamma   90.00
#
_symmetry.space_group_name_H-M   'P 1'
#
loop_
_entity.id
_entity.type
_entity.pdbx_description
1 polymer ?
#
loop_
_entity_poly.entity_id
_entity_poly.type
_entity_poly.pdbx_seq_one_letter_code
_entity_poly.pdbx_strand_id
1 'polypeptide(L)'
;MTLKSYEEIETNAKRKLLLGNGFSIGVSSKFSYSSLLQICLQENYLSDKDNRLFTGFDSKDFELILNRLSIAASANKILEIDFTTPWERYNTIRDALINAVKFVHPAFDAIDSQWIERVFSEFKQFETIFTTNYDLLIYWITGYFGFKGFTDYFWSDGLTFNQFDTEVRFNKIPVLYLHGALFIYKNIDRLKKIKANENRNLLDSIEEIWRQNYVPVFVSEGLPSAKMGAIYSDPYLTFAFSKFLEISGGITIFGHSLSVAADEHIVSAINKNKNLTNIAVSIYRGSKTNHEIQDEIDRIKSQLNLFTRNNGTLEFFDSATCPLSEWHQ
;
A
#
# COMPACT_ATOMS: atom_id res chain seq x y z
N MET A 1 -8.20 1.82 28.52
CA MET A 1 -9.27 1.58 27.53
C MET A 1 -9.04 0.22 26.91
N THR A 2 -10.10 -0.52 26.59
CA THR A 2 -9.99 -1.85 25.98
C THR A 2 -10.46 -1.75 24.53
N LEU A 3 -9.57 -2.05 23.59
CA LEU A 3 -9.92 -2.18 22.18
C LEU A 3 -10.81 -3.42 22.01
N LYS A 4 -11.74 -3.39 21.04
CA LYS A 4 -12.52 -4.57 20.68
C LYS A 4 -11.61 -5.65 20.10
N SER A 5 -12.01 -6.92 20.18
CA SER A 5 -11.43 -7.97 19.35
C SER A 5 -11.95 -7.88 17.91
N TYR A 6 -11.25 -8.50 16.96
CA TYR A 6 -11.66 -8.57 15.57
C TYR A 6 -12.98 -9.35 15.38
N GLU A 7 -13.33 -10.24 16.30
CA GLU A 7 -14.61 -10.97 16.25
C GLU A 7 -15.78 -10.10 16.72
N GLU A 8 -15.51 -9.09 17.55
CA GLU A 8 -16.52 -8.18 18.12
C GLU A 8 -16.92 -7.02 17.19
N ILE A 9 -16.19 -6.80 16.07
CA ILE A 9 -16.57 -5.77 15.10
C ILE A 9 -17.79 -6.22 14.30
N GLU A 10 -18.62 -5.27 13.88
CA GLU A 10 -19.83 -5.58 13.12
C GLU A 10 -19.51 -6.33 11.83
N THR A 11 -20.21 -7.42 11.53
CA THR A 11 -20.02 -8.20 10.30
C THR A 11 -20.18 -7.33 9.05
N ASN A 12 -21.04 -6.32 9.11
CA ASN A 12 -21.23 -5.37 8.01
C ASN A 12 -19.99 -4.53 7.70
N ALA A 13 -19.06 -4.34 8.66
CA ALA A 13 -17.75 -3.71 8.45
C ALA A 13 -16.77 -4.61 7.69
N LYS A 14 -17.00 -5.92 7.62
CA LYS A 14 -16.11 -6.93 7.00
C LYS A 14 -16.42 -7.18 5.52
N ARG A 15 -16.93 -6.18 4.78
CA ARG A 15 -17.25 -6.35 3.35
C ARG A 15 -16.06 -6.03 2.46
N LYS A 16 -15.39 -4.90 2.68
CA LYS A 16 -14.18 -4.49 1.94
C LYS A 16 -12.99 -4.49 2.89
N LEU A 17 -11.79 -4.71 2.36
CA LEU A 17 -10.54 -4.63 3.11
C LEU A 17 -9.62 -3.57 2.49
N LEU A 18 -9.03 -2.70 3.30
CA LEU A 18 -7.92 -1.83 2.92
C LEU A 18 -6.69 -2.20 3.76
N LEU A 19 -5.64 -2.68 3.08
CA LEU A 19 -4.36 -3.03 3.67
C LEU A 19 -3.34 -1.90 3.49
N GLY A 20 -2.77 -1.43 4.60
CA GLY A 20 -1.62 -0.50 4.58
C GLY A 20 -0.34 -1.16 5.08
N ASN A 21 0.74 -0.37 5.13
CA ASN A 21 2.11 -0.90 5.34
C ASN A 21 2.28 -1.60 6.70
N GLY A 22 1.42 -1.31 7.68
CA GLY A 22 1.35 -2.03 8.95
C GLY A 22 1.08 -3.53 8.79
N PHE A 23 0.41 -3.96 7.72
CA PHE A 23 0.27 -5.38 7.39
C PHE A 23 1.64 -6.03 7.13
N SER A 24 2.46 -5.41 6.29
CA SER A 24 3.79 -5.91 5.94
C SER A 24 4.78 -5.79 7.10
N ILE A 25 4.69 -4.70 7.89
CA ILE A 25 5.46 -4.52 9.13
C ILE A 25 5.16 -5.64 10.13
N GLY A 26 3.89 -6.05 10.24
CA GLY A 26 3.49 -7.17 11.10
C GLY A 26 4.09 -8.51 10.66
N VAL A 27 4.39 -8.70 9.37
CA VAL A 27 5.13 -9.89 8.90
C VAL A 27 6.62 -9.76 9.21
N SER A 28 7.19 -8.59 9.00
CA SER A 28 8.57 -8.30 9.37
C SER A 28 8.77 -6.81 9.64
N SER A 29 9.34 -6.48 10.79
CA SER A 29 9.71 -5.10 11.15
C SER A 29 10.67 -4.45 10.14
N LYS A 30 11.34 -5.27 9.32
CA LYS A 30 12.19 -4.83 8.20
C LYS A 30 11.44 -4.02 7.14
N PHE A 31 10.13 -4.17 6.99
CA PHE A 31 9.28 -3.35 6.10
C PHE A 31 9.01 -1.94 6.64
N SER A 32 9.43 -1.62 7.87
CA SER A 32 9.29 -0.27 8.40
C SER A 32 10.22 0.71 7.68
N TYR A 33 9.77 1.95 7.47
CA TYR A 33 10.59 2.99 6.83
C TYR A 33 11.91 3.27 7.58
N SER A 34 11.94 3.08 8.91
CA SER A 34 13.18 3.14 9.67
C SER A 34 14.18 2.07 9.25
N SER A 35 13.71 0.82 9.12
CA SER A 35 14.55 -0.31 8.71
C SER A 35 14.96 -0.20 7.24
N LEU A 36 14.05 0.20 6.35
CA LEU A 36 14.36 0.40 4.94
C LEU A 36 15.42 1.48 4.74
N LEU A 37 15.33 2.60 5.46
CA LEU A 37 16.35 3.65 5.41
C LEU A 37 17.71 3.13 5.89
N GLN A 38 17.74 2.37 6.99
CA GLN A 38 18.98 1.77 7.47
C GLN A 38 19.62 0.84 6.43
N ILE A 39 18.81 0.01 5.78
CA ILE A 39 19.27 -0.92 4.72
C ILE A 39 19.80 -0.14 3.53
N CYS A 40 19.09 0.90 3.09
CA CYS A 40 19.56 1.76 2.00
C CYS A 40 20.95 2.35 2.26
N LEU A 41 21.25 2.72 3.51
CA LEU A 41 22.55 3.26 3.88
C LEU A 41 23.63 2.16 3.99
N GLN A 42 23.28 0.99 4.54
CA GLN A 42 24.20 -0.15 4.67
C GLN A 42 24.60 -0.75 3.31
N GLU A 43 23.63 -0.89 2.41
CA GLU A 43 23.82 -1.45 1.06
C GLU A 43 24.28 -0.40 0.04
N ASN A 44 24.59 0.82 0.47
CA ASN A 44 25.02 1.95 -0.37
C ASN A 44 24.01 2.30 -1.49
N TYR A 45 22.72 2.04 -1.30
CA TYR A 45 21.66 2.54 -2.19
C TYR A 45 21.44 4.05 -2.03
N LEU A 46 21.76 4.59 -0.85
CA LEU A 46 21.73 6.03 -0.55
C LEU A 46 23.10 6.52 -0.09
N SER A 47 23.47 7.72 -0.51
CA SER A 47 24.68 8.41 -0.07
C SER A 47 24.47 9.21 1.22
N ASP A 48 25.55 9.68 1.84
CA ASP A 48 25.47 10.64 2.96
C ASP A 48 24.68 11.91 2.59
N LYS A 49 24.78 12.35 1.33
CA LYS A 49 24.02 13.51 0.83
C LYS A 49 22.52 13.23 0.83
N ASP A 50 22.12 12.00 0.53
CA ASP A 50 20.71 11.59 0.55
C ASP A 50 20.21 11.44 1.98
N ASN A 51 21.02 10.83 2.86
CA ASN A 51 20.70 10.70 4.28
C ASN A 51 20.46 12.07 4.93
N ARG A 52 21.21 13.09 4.52
CA ARG A 52 21.03 14.47 5.00
C ARG A 52 19.64 15.03 4.72
N LEU A 53 18.94 14.56 3.70
CA LEU A 53 17.54 14.96 3.44
C LEU A 53 16.63 14.41 4.53
N PHE A 54 16.75 13.12 4.86
CA PHE A 54 15.98 12.49 5.93
C PHE A 54 16.24 13.16 7.28
N THR A 55 17.51 13.38 7.64
CA THR A 55 17.85 14.08 8.89
C THR A 55 17.41 15.55 8.88
N GLY A 56 17.52 16.23 7.74
CA GLY A 56 17.18 17.65 7.61
C GLY A 56 15.68 17.94 7.70
N PHE A 57 14.85 16.98 7.26
CA PHE A 57 13.39 17.05 7.38
C PHE A 57 12.85 16.34 8.64
N ASP A 58 13.73 15.86 9.52
CA ASP A 58 13.40 15.10 10.72
C ASP A 58 12.39 13.98 10.46
N SER A 59 12.63 13.21 9.41
CA SER A 59 11.74 12.14 9.00
C SER A 59 12.48 11.00 8.33
N LYS A 60 11.99 9.79 8.59
CA LYS A 60 12.43 8.55 7.93
C LYS A 60 11.48 8.13 6.82
N ASP A 61 10.39 8.88 6.62
CA ASP A 61 9.34 8.55 5.68
C ASP A 61 9.78 8.88 4.25
N PHE A 62 9.96 7.84 3.44
CA PHE A 62 10.36 7.98 2.05
C PHE A 62 9.35 8.76 1.23
N GLU A 63 8.04 8.58 1.45
CA GLU A 63 7.01 9.32 0.72
C GLU A 63 7.08 10.80 1.04
N LEU A 64 7.35 11.15 2.31
CA LEU A 64 7.57 12.54 2.69
C LEU A 64 8.82 13.13 2.02
N ILE A 65 9.95 12.42 1.99
CA ILE A 65 11.17 12.97 1.37
C ILE A 65 10.98 13.11 -0.15
N LEU A 66 10.39 12.09 -0.80
CA LEU A 66 10.04 12.12 -2.22
C LEU A 66 9.05 13.25 -2.52
N ASN A 67 8.11 13.53 -1.60
CA ASN A 67 7.25 14.71 -1.69
C ASN A 67 8.06 16.00 -1.81
N ARG A 68 8.92 16.27 -0.82
CA ARG A 68 9.63 17.54 -0.72
C ARG A 68 10.52 17.78 -1.92
N LEU A 69 11.17 16.73 -2.42
CA LEU A 69 12.00 16.81 -3.62
C LEU A 69 11.17 17.08 -4.88
N SER A 70 10.01 16.44 -5.03
CA SER A 70 9.13 16.66 -6.18
C SER A 70 8.56 18.10 -6.19
N ILE A 71 8.14 18.62 -5.03
CA ILE A 71 7.72 20.02 -4.88
C ILE A 71 8.86 20.96 -5.27
N ALA A 72 10.06 20.73 -4.73
CA ALA A 72 11.22 21.56 -5.02
C ALA A 72 11.58 21.55 -6.51
N ALA A 73 11.62 20.37 -7.15
CA ALA A 73 11.86 20.26 -8.59
C ALA A 73 10.81 21.06 -9.41
N SER A 74 9.54 20.94 -9.04
CA SER A 74 8.44 21.62 -9.73
C SER A 74 8.52 23.14 -9.59
N ALA A 75 8.76 23.63 -8.37
CA ALA A 75 8.94 25.05 -8.10
C ALA A 75 10.18 25.61 -8.82
N ASN A 76 11.30 24.90 -8.76
CA ASN A 76 12.54 25.29 -9.43
C ASN A 76 12.36 25.38 -10.94
N LYS A 77 11.60 24.44 -11.53
CA LYS A 77 11.28 24.46 -12.96
C LYS A 77 10.45 25.69 -13.35
N ILE A 78 9.48 26.09 -12.54
CA ILE A 78 8.65 27.30 -12.77
C ILE A 78 9.49 28.57 -12.65
N LEU A 79 10.41 28.61 -11.68
CA LEU A 79 11.30 29.75 -11.44
C LEU A 79 12.52 29.78 -12.37
N GLU A 80 12.62 28.83 -13.31
CA GLU A 80 13.75 28.68 -14.24
C GLU A 80 15.12 28.57 -13.53
N ILE A 81 15.15 27.95 -12.36
CA ILE A 81 16.39 27.58 -11.63
C ILE A 81 16.61 26.07 -11.67
N ASP A 82 17.73 25.59 -11.10
CA ASP A 82 18.09 24.17 -11.17
C ASP A 82 17.03 23.24 -10.56
N PHE A 83 16.23 22.60 -11.41
CA PHE A 83 15.28 21.56 -11.03
C PHE A 83 15.86 20.14 -11.15
N THR A 84 17.04 20.01 -11.78
CA THR A 84 17.65 18.71 -12.08
C THR A 84 18.20 18.07 -10.81
N THR A 85 18.86 18.84 -9.93
CA THR A 85 19.39 18.29 -8.68
C THR A 85 18.30 17.67 -7.78
N PRO A 86 17.18 18.35 -7.45
CA PRO A 86 16.11 17.72 -6.67
C PRO A 86 15.48 16.51 -7.38
N TRP A 87 15.37 16.55 -8.71
CA TRP A 87 14.80 15.46 -9.50
C TRP A 87 15.70 14.21 -9.53
N GLU A 88 17.01 14.36 -9.66
CA GLU A 88 17.96 13.25 -9.58
C GLU A 88 17.96 12.61 -8.19
N ARG A 89 17.88 13.42 -7.14
CA ARG A 89 17.74 12.93 -5.76
C ARG A 89 16.42 12.20 -5.55
N TYR A 90 15.33 12.71 -6.14
CA TYR A 90 14.04 12.03 -6.15
C TYR A 90 14.14 10.63 -6.76
N ASN A 91 14.71 10.51 -7.97
CA ASN A 91 14.87 9.21 -8.62
C ASN A 91 15.77 8.27 -7.81
N THR A 92 16.89 8.78 -7.27
CA THR A 92 17.80 7.99 -6.43
C THR A 92 17.08 7.42 -5.20
N ILE A 93 16.31 8.25 -4.48
CA ILE A 93 15.59 7.82 -3.28
C ILE A 93 14.46 6.85 -3.61
N ARG A 94 13.74 7.08 -4.72
CA ARG A 94 12.70 6.17 -5.19
C ARG A 94 13.29 4.79 -5.51
N ASP A 95 14.36 4.77 -6.27
CA ASP A 95 15.00 3.52 -6.70
C ASP A 95 15.66 2.81 -5.49
N ALA A 96 16.21 3.56 -4.53
CA ALA A 96 16.71 3.00 -3.28
C ALA A 96 15.62 2.35 -2.42
N LEU A 97 14.45 3.00 -2.28
CA LEU A 97 13.30 2.42 -1.58
C LEU A 97 12.87 1.11 -2.23
N ILE A 98 12.72 1.12 -3.55
CA ILE A 98 12.35 -0.05 -4.34
C ILE A 98 13.35 -1.21 -4.11
N ASN A 99 14.65 -0.92 -4.14
CA ASN A 99 15.70 -1.92 -3.87
C ASN A 99 15.68 -2.43 -2.42
N ALA A 100 15.45 -1.55 -1.44
CA ALA A 100 15.36 -1.95 -0.05
C ALA A 100 14.14 -2.84 0.23
N VAL A 101 12.97 -2.53 -0.33
CA VAL A 101 11.77 -3.37 -0.21
C VAL A 101 12.02 -4.75 -0.81
N LYS A 102 12.69 -4.81 -1.96
CA LYS A 102 13.11 -6.08 -2.59
C LYS A 102 14.08 -6.86 -1.68
N PHE A 103 15.06 -6.18 -1.09
CA PHE A 103 16.08 -6.79 -0.23
C PHE A 103 15.51 -7.38 1.06
N VAL A 104 14.52 -6.71 1.68
CA VAL A 104 13.90 -7.21 2.92
C VAL A 104 12.88 -8.31 2.69
N HIS A 105 12.43 -8.48 1.46
CA HIS A 105 11.38 -9.43 1.16
C HIS A 105 11.86 -10.84 1.51
N PRO A 106 11.16 -11.58 2.39
CA PRO A 106 11.50 -12.97 2.65
C PRO A 106 11.38 -13.76 1.35
N ALA A 107 12.13 -14.85 1.19
CA ALA A 107 11.84 -15.80 0.12
C ALA A 107 10.44 -16.43 0.36
N PHE A 108 9.74 -16.83 -0.71
CA PHE A 108 8.37 -17.32 -0.60
C PHE A 108 8.25 -18.56 0.30
N ASP A 109 9.24 -19.44 0.25
CA ASP A 109 9.36 -20.64 1.07
C ASP A 109 9.74 -20.36 2.54
N ALA A 110 10.20 -19.15 2.86
CA ALA A 110 10.51 -18.74 4.22
C ALA A 110 9.30 -18.21 5.00
N ILE A 111 8.15 -17.99 4.33
CA ILE A 111 6.91 -17.57 4.98
C ILE A 111 6.16 -18.81 5.49
N ASP A 112 5.69 -18.75 6.73
CA ASP A 112 4.90 -19.83 7.31
C ASP A 112 3.61 -20.10 6.51
N SER A 113 3.51 -21.32 5.99
CA SER A 113 2.33 -21.82 5.28
C SER A 113 1.04 -21.69 6.09
N GLN A 114 1.06 -21.92 7.41
CA GLN A 114 -0.15 -21.83 8.25
C GLN A 114 -0.64 -20.38 8.33
N TRP A 115 0.30 -19.44 8.44
CA TRP A 115 -0.01 -18.02 8.36
C TRP A 115 -0.61 -17.66 6.99
N ILE A 116 0.00 -18.11 5.89
CA ILE A 116 -0.52 -17.85 4.54
C ILE A 116 -1.94 -18.41 4.37
N GLU A 117 -2.19 -19.65 4.81
CA GLU A 117 -3.50 -20.29 4.73
C GLU A 117 -4.57 -19.55 5.55
N ARG A 118 -4.19 -19.09 6.75
CA ARG A 118 -5.05 -18.29 7.63
C ARG A 118 -5.43 -16.97 6.96
N VAL A 119 -4.44 -16.23 6.46
CA VAL A 119 -4.68 -14.94 5.79
C VAL A 119 -5.45 -15.12 4.48
N PHE A 120 -5.14 -16.17 3.70
CA PHE A 120 -5.87 -16.51 2.49
C PHE A 120 -7.36 -16.77 2.80
N SER A 121 -7.65 -17.51 3.87
CA SER A 121 -9.01 -17.82 4.31
C SER A 121 -9.76 -16.58 4.79
N GLU A 122 -9.07 -15.67 5.48
CA GLU A 122 -9.63 -14.38 5.90
C GLU A 122 -9.91 -13.47 4.69
N PHE A 123 -8.99 -13.41 3.72
CA PHE A 123 -9.20 -12.69 2.47
C PHE A 123 -10.44 -13.17 1.70
N LYS A 124 -10.85 -14.45 1.85
CA LYS A 124 -12.08 -14.99 1.26
C LYS A 124 -13.37 -14.44 1.85
N GLN A 125 -13.33 -13.82 3.03
CA GLN A 125 -14.51 -13.25 3.67
C GLN A 125 -14.89 -11.88 3.07
N PHE A 126 -13.97 -11.24 2.35
CA PHE A 126 -14.19 -9.92 1.77
C PHE A 126 -14.67 -9.99 0.32
N GLU A 127 -15.48 -9.00 -0.07
CA GLU A 127 -15.96 -8.80 -1.44
C GLU A 127 -14.88 -8.17 -2.32
N THR A 128 -13.98 -7.36 -1.75
CA THR A 128 -12.91 -6.66 -2.46
C THR A 128 -11.78 -6.30 -1.50
N ILE A 129 -10.55 -6.44 -1.97
CA ILE A 129 -9.34 -6.10 -1.23
C ILE A 129 -8.62 -4.96 -1.95
N PHE A 130 -8.32 -3.90 -1.21
CA PHE A 130 -7.51 -2.78 -1.65
C PHE A 130 -6.21 -2.77 -0.85
N THR A 131 -5.14 -2.28 -1.46
CA THR A 131 -3.89 -2.05 -0.73
C THR A 131 -3.17 -0.82 -1.23
N THR A 132 -2.47 -0.16 -0.31
CA THR A 132 -1.47 0.88 -0.60
C THR A 132 -0.04 0.33 -0.50
N ASN A 133 0.12 -0.97 -0.26
CA ASN A 133 1.42 -1.62 -0.13
C ASN A 133 2.02 -1.91 -1.51
N TYR A 134 3.33 -1.76 -1.59
CA TYR A 134 4.08 -1.96 -2.82
C TYR A 134 4.73 -3.35 -2.90
N ASP A 135 4.89 -4.02 -1.76
CA ASP A 135 5.55 -5.31 -1.64
C ASP A 135 4.76 -6.47 -2.27
N LEU A 136 5.33 -7.68 -2.22
CA LEU A 136 4.80 -8.87 -2.89
C LEU A 136 3.97 -9.75 -1.95
N LEU A 137 3.77 -9.40 -0.68
CA LEU A 137 3.14 -10.28 0.30
C LEU A 137 1.70 -10.62 -0.10
N ILE A 138 0.91 -9.62 -0.49
CA ILE A 138 -0.49 -9.83 -0.91
C ILE A 138 -0.55 -10.66 -2.20
N TYR A 139 0.37 -10.41 -3.14
CA TYR A 139 0.47 -11.19 -4.37
C TYR A 139 0.81 -12.66 -4.07
N TRP A 140 1.74 -12.90 -3.15
CA TRP A 140 2.13 -14.26 -2.75
C TRP A 140 1.03 -15.00 -2.01
N ILE A 141 0.35 -14.36 -1.08
CA ILE A 141 -0.77 -14.96 -0.35
C ILE A 141 -1.86 -15.35 -1.35
N THR A 142 -2.28 -14.42 -2.21
CA THR A 142 -3.34 -14.70 -3.19
C THR A 142 -2.90 -15.73 -4.23
N GLY A 143 -1.61 -15.75 -4.58
CA GLY A 143 -0.99 -16.71 -5.49
C GLY A 143 -0.73 -18.10 -4.90
N TYR A 144 -0.78 -18.27 -3.57
CA TYR A 144 -0.41 -19.51 -2.87
C TYR A 144 -1.17 -20.73 -3.38
N PHE A 145 -2.48 -20.59 -3.60
CA PHE A 145 -3.34 -21.60 -4.23
C PHE A 145 -3.65 -21.28 -5.70
N GLY A 146 -2.66 -20.77 -6.44
CA GLY A 146 -2.78 -20.46 -7.87
C GLY A 146 -3.83 -19.38 -8.18
N PHE A 147 -3.98 -18.36 -7.34
CA PHE A 147 -5.01 -17.32 -7.46
C PHE A 147 -6.45 -17.86 -7.45
N LYS A 148 -6.69 -19.05 -6.88
CA LYS A 148 -8.03 -19.65 -6.79
C LYS A 148 -8.98 -18.72 -6.05
N GLY A 149 -9.94 -18.16 -6.80
CA GLY A 149 -10.96 -17.23 -6.29
C GLY A 149 -10.48 -15.78 -6.07
N PHE A 150 -9.31 -15.40 -6.58
CA PHE A 150 -8.82 -14.02 -6.57
C PHE A 150 -8.55 -13.54 -8.00
N THR A 151 -8.61 -12.22 -8.22
CA THR A 151 -8.30 -11.59 -9.50
C THR A 151 -7.67 -10.21 -9.30
N ASP A 152 -6.82 -9.78 -10.21
CA ASP A 152 -6.09 -8.50 -10.11
C ASP A 152 -6.21 -7.63 -11.37
N TYR A 153 -7.12 -7.96 -12.29
CA TYR A 153 -7.34 -7.24 -13.56
C TYR A 153 -6.23 -7.36 -14.61
N PHE A 154 -5.21 -8.19 -14.37
CA PHE A 154 -4.15 -8.52 -15.34
C PHE A 154 -4.31 -9.95 -15.90
N TRP A 155 -5.50 -10.29 -16.38
CA TRP A 155 -5.86 -11.64 -16.86
C TRP A 155 -5.80 -11.83 -18.37
N SER A 156 -5.42 -10.81 -19.15
CA SER A 156 -5.24 -10.98 -20.59
C SER A 156 -4.06 -11.91 -20.90
N ASP A 157 -4.00 -12.45 -22.12
CA ASP A 157 -2.92 -13.35 -22.57
C ASP A 157 -1.51 -12.73 -22.47
N GLY A 158 -1.42 -11.40 -22.37
CA GLY A 158 -0.18 -10.65 -22.15
C GLY A 158 0.05 -10.17 -20.72
N LEU A 159 -0.78 -10.60 -19.76
CA LEU A 159 -0.84 -10.09 -18.38
C LEU A 159 -0.96 -8.57 -18.34
N THR A 160 -1.77 -8.00 -19.23
CA THR A 160 -1.96 -6.56 -19.37
C THR A 160 -3.28 -6.12 -18.77
N PHE A 161 -3.29 -4.95 -18.15
CA PHE A 161 -4.55 -4.32 -17.77
C PHE A 161 -5.33 -3.86 -19.02
N ASN A 162 -6.64 -4.14 -19.05
CA ASN A 162 -7.55 -3.68 -20.10
C ASN A 162 -8.74 -2.97 -19.47
N GLN A 163 -8.79 -1.64 -19.57
CA GLN A 163 -9.87 -0.83 -19.03
C GLN A 163 -11.26 -1.14 -19.61
N PHE A 164 -11.31 -1.80 -20.79
CA PHE A 164 -12.56 -2.20 -21.44
C PHE A 164 -13.00 -3.63 -21.08
N ASP A 165 -12.17 -4.41 -20.38
CA ASP A 165 -12.51 -5.74 -19.86
C ASP A 165 -12.27 -5.77 -18.34
N THR A 166 -13.23 -5.21 -17.60
CA THR A 166 -13.14 -5.05 -16.13
C THR A 166 -14.27 -5.77 -15.38
N GLU A 167 -15.05 -6.59 -16.07
CA GLU A 167 -16.09 -7.41 -15.44
C GLU A 167 -15.48 -8.63 -14.76
N VAL A 168 -15.60 -8.70 -13.44
CA VAL A 168 -15.04 -9.81 -12.65
C VAL A 168 -15.87 -11.07 -12.87
N ARG A 169 -15.22 -12.12 -13.36
CA ARG A 169 -15.84 -13.42 -13.66
C ARG A 169 -15.71 -14.38 -12.48
N PHE A 170 -16.60 -15.38 -12.42
CA PHE A 170 -16.55 -16.51 -11.49
C PHE A 170 -16.56 -16.14 -10.00
N ASN A 171 -17.22 -15.03 -9.62
CA ASN A 171 -17.28 -14.52 -8.24
C ASN A 171 -15.89 -14.44 -7.56
N LYS A 172 -14.86 -14.13 -8.35
CA LYS A 172 -13.52 -13.91 -7.81
C LYS A 172 -13.49 -12.62 -6.99
N ILE A 173 -12.64 -12.60 -5.97
CA ILE A 173 -12.44 -11.41 -5.14
C ILE A 173 -11.36 -10.55 -5.82
N PRO A 174 -11.69 -9.32 -6.26
CA PRO A 174 -10.73 -8.40 -6.82
C PRO A 174 -9.76 -7.88 -5.77
N VAL A 175 -8.47 -7.84 -6.15
CA VAL A 175 -7.36 -7.28 -5.38
C VAL A 175 -6.79 -6.10 -6.16
N LEU A 176 -6.89 -4.89 -5.60
CA LEU A 176 -6.51 -3.65 -6.27
C LEU A 176 -5.41 -2.92 -5.52
N TYR A 177 -4.38 -2.50 -6.25
CA TYR A 177 -3.19 -1.84 -5.72
C TYR A 177 -3.27 -0.33 -6.00
N LEU A 178 -3.74 0.43 -5.00
CA LEU A 178 -4.10 1.85 -5.15
C LEU A 178 -2.91 2.77 -5.42
N HIS A 179 -1.71 2.37 -5.02
CA HIS A 179 -0.47 3.10 -5.30
C HIS A 179 0.48 2.34 -6.22
N GLY A 180 -0.03 1.30 -6.89
CA GLY A 180 0.77 0.39 -7.71
C GLY A 180 1.46 -0.69 -6.88
N ALA A 181 2.31 -1.47 -7.53
CA ALA A 181 3.02 -2.59 -6.90
C ALA A 181 4.31 -2.90 -7.66
N LEU A 182 5.29 -3.50 -6.98
CA LEU A 182 6.60 -3.82 -7.57
C LEU A 182 6.53 -4.73 -8.81
N PHE A 183 5.48 -5.54 -8.92
CA PHE A 183 5.27 -6.45 -10.04
C PHE A 183 4.45 -5.82 -11.20
N ILE A 184 3.97 -4.59 -11.08
CA ILE A 184 3.25 -3.87 -12.15
C ILE A 184 4.23 -2.89 -12.78
N TYR A 185 4.36 -2.89 -14.11
CA TYR A 185 5.24 -1.97 -14.82
C TYR A 185 4.60 -1.47 -16.11
N LYS A 186 5.05 -0.31 -16.58
CA LYS A 186 4.64 0.25 -17.88
C LYS A 186 5.62 -0.21 -18.97
N ASN A 187 5.10 -0.84 -20.01
CA ASN A 187 5.86 -1.20 -21.20
C ASN A 187 5.25 -0.51 -22.43
N ILE A 188 6.00 0.43 -23.01
CA ILE A 188 5.55 1.34 -24.07
C ILE A 188 4.30 2.10 -23.57
N ASP A 189 3.09 1.62 -23.84
CA ASP A 189 1.82 2.20 -23.41
C ASP A 189 0.86 1.19 -22.78
N ARG A 190 1.37 0.02 -22.35
CA ARG A 190 0.57 -1.00 -21.68
C ARG A 190 1.11 -1.27 -20.29
N LEU A 191 0.20 -1.36 -19.33
CA LEU A 191 0.51 -1.80 -17.98
C LEU A 191 0.53 -3.32 -17.97
N LYS A 192 1.65 -3.88 -17.55
CA LYS A 192 1.90 -5.31 -17.51
C LYS A 192 2.18 -5.76 -16.09
N LYS A 193 1.72 -6.97 -15.78
CA LYS A 193 2.07 -7.68 -14.56
C LYS A 193 3.21 -8.66 -14.83
N ILE A 194 4.19 -8.68 -13.92
CA ILE A 194 5.24 -9.68 -13.86
C ILE A 194 4.66 -10.91 -13.16
N LYS A 195 4.94 -12.08 -13.71
CA LYS A 195 4.58 -13.38 -13.12
C LYS A 195 5.86 -14.17 -12.94
N ALA A 196 5.96 -14.92 -11.84
CA ALA A 196 7.02 -15.89 -11.66
C ALA A 196 6.93 -16.97 -12.76
N ASN A 197 8.05 -17.28 -13.40
CA ASN A 197 8.15 -18.44 -14.28
C ASN A 197 8.29 -19.72 -13.43
N GLU A 198 7.92 -20.88 -13.97
CA GLU A 198 7.92 -22.18 -13.25
C GLU A 198 9.26 -22.52 -12.58
N ASN A 199 10.37 -21.93 -13.03
CA ASN A 199 11.73 -22.17 -12.54
C ASN A 199 12.42 -20.93 -11.91
N ARG A 200 11.71 -19.82 -11.67
CA ARG A 200 12.32 -18.58 -11.14
C ARG A 200 11.46 -17.91 -10.07
N ASN A 201 12.11 -17.31 -9.07
CA ASN A 201 11.41 -16.48 -8.09
C ASN A 201 10.87 -15.20 -8.78
N LEU A 202 9.73 -14.70 -8.30
CA LEU A 202 9.16 -13.43 -8.74
C LEU A 202 10.15 -12.26 -8.56
N LEU A 203 10.91 -12.25 -7.47
CA LEU A 203 11.92 -11.21 -7.19
C LEU A 203 13.02 -11.17 -8.26
N ASP A 204 13.45 -12.33 -8.76
CA ASP A 204 14.44 -12.42 -9.85
C ASP A 204 13.85 -11.90 -11.17
N SER A 205 12.58 -12.23 -11.42
CA SER A 205 11.85 -11.79 -12.61
C SER A 205 11.63 -10.28 -12.61
N ILE A 206 11.38 -9.71 -11.42
CA ILE A 206 11.31 -8.27 -11.19
C ILE A 206 12.66 -7.61 -11.50
N GLU A 207 13.76 -8.19 -11.02
CA GLU A 207 15.10 -7.65 -11.28
C GLU A 207 15.47 -7.62 -12.76
N GLU A 208 15.16 -8.68 -13.50
CA GLU A 208 15.46 -8.76 -14.94
C GLU A 208 14.71 -7.68 -15.73
N ILE A 209 13.44 -7.46 -15.41
CA ILE A 209 12.62 -6.41 -16.04
C ILE A 209 13.20 -5.02 -15.75
N TRP A 210 13.69 -4.79 -14.53
CA TRP A 210 14.31 -3.51 -14.19
C TRP A 210 15.64 -3.27 -14.89
N ARG A 211 16.46 -4.32 -15.07
CA ARG A 211 17.70 -4.24 -15.88
C ARG A 211 17.43 -3.84 -17.33
N GLN A 212 16.20 -4.02 -17.82
CA GLN A 212 15.75 -3.55 -19.13
C GLN A 212 15.20 -2.11 -19.11
N ASN A 213 15.44 -1.35 -18.03
CA ASN A 213 14.96 0.02 -17.79
C ASN A 213 13.43 0.16 -17.66
N TYR A 214 12.72 -0.93 -17.33
CA TYR A 214 11.31 -0.83 -16.94
C TYR A 214 11.19 -0.54 -15.44
N VAL A 215 10.57 0.60 -15.11
CA VAL A 215 10.33 1.00 -13.71
C VAL A 215 8.95 0.51 -13.27
N PRO A 216 8.78 -0.03 -12.05
CA PRO A 216 7.47 -0.34 -11.50
C PRO A 216 6.53 0.86 -11.48
N VAL A 217 5.24 0.59 -11.64
CA VAL A 217 4.19 1.55 -11.34
C VAL A 217 4.15 1.68 -9.82
N PHE A 218 4.59 2.84 -9.36
CA PHE A 218 4.81 3.14 -7.97
C PHE A 218 4.49 4.61 -7.72
N VAL A 219 3.49 4.87 -6.87
CA VAL A 219 3.08 6.22 -6.53
C VAL A 219 3.66 6.63 -5.17
N SER A 220 4.88 7.17 -5.19
CA SER A 220 5.46 7.93 -4.07
C SER A 220 5.28 9.43 -4.18
N GLU A 221 4.51 9.90 -5.17
CA GLU A 221 4.37 11.31 -5.42
C GLU A 221 3.67 11.99 -4.25
N GLY A 222 4.30 13.04 -3.74
CA GLY A 222 3.96 13.44 -2.38
C GLY A 222 3.01 14.62 -2.22
N LEU A 223 2.75 15.43 -3.26
CA LEU A 223 1.66 16.39 -3.15
C LEU A 223 0.40 15.59 -3.39
N PRO A 224 -0.65 15.70 -2.57
CA PRO A 224 -1.92 15.05 -2.87
C PRO A 224 -2.41 15.33 -4.30
N SER A 225 -2.20 16.55 -4.83
CA SER A 225 -2.50 16.89 -6.23
C SER A 225 -1.58 16.20 -7.26
N ALA A 226 -0.29 16.02 -6.96
CA ALA A 226 0.64 15.29 -7.81
C ALA A 226 0.34 13.78 -7.77
N LYS A 227 0.14 13.20 -6.57
CA LYS A 227 -0.31 11.82 -6.34
C LYS A 227 -1.58 11.53 -7.14
N MET A 228 -2.55 12.44 -7.08
CA MET A 228 -3.77 12.36 -7.89
C MET A 228 -3.48 12.51 -9.39
N GLY A 229 -2.55 13.37 -9.79
CA GLY A 229 -2.05 13.45 -11.17
C GLY A 229 -1.44 12.13 -11.65
N ALA A 230 -0.57 11.50 -10.86
CA ALA A 230 0.04 10.20 -11.12
C ALA A 230 -1.05 9.12 -11.27
N ILE A 231 -1.97 9.06 -10.30
CA ILE A 231 -3.12 8.15 -10.34
C ILE A 231 -3.94 8.35 -11.61
N TYR A 232 -4.28 9.60 -11.96
CA TYR A 232 -5.09 9.92 -13.15
C TYR A 232 -4.33 9.77 -14.47
N SER A 233 -3.00 9.80 -14.44
CA SER A 233 -2.15 9.57 -15.61
C SER A 233 -1.96 8.08 -15.93
N ASP A 234 -2.24 7.21 -14.95
CA ASP A 234 -2.12 5.76 -15.08
C ASP A 234 -3.52 5.11 -15.17
N PRO A 235 -3.84 4.42 -16.29
CA PRO A 235 -5.16 3.82 -16.47
C PRO A 235 -5.55 2.80 -15.38
N TYR A 236 -4.60 2.03 -14.85
CA TYR A 236 -4.89 1.05 -13.80
C TYR A 236 -5.13 1.73 -12.47
N LEU A 237 -4.28 2.69 -12.09
CA LEU A 237 -4.44 3.41 -10.81
C LEU A 237 -5.72 4.23 -10.80
N THR A 238 -6.06 4.88 -11.92
CA THR A 238 -7.35 5.55 -12.10
C THR A 238 -8.49 4.57 -11.86
N PHE A 239 -8.47 3.42 -12.54
CA PHE A 239 -9.50 2.39 -12.39
C PHE A 239 -9.60 1.86 -10.95
N ALA A 240 -8.46 1.55 -10.33
CA ALA A 240 -8.40 1.04 -8.97
C ALA A 240 -8.96 2.04 -7.96
N PHE A 241 -8.61 3.32 -8.11
CA PHE A 241 -9.14 4.39 -7.28
C PHE A 241 -10.63 4.65 -7.55
N SER A 242 -11.11 4.59 -8.79
CA SER A 242 -12.54 4.65 -9.10
C SER A 242 -13.32 3.52 -8.41
N LYS A 243 -12.79 2.30 -8.40
CA LYS A 243 -13.40 1.18 -7.66
C LYS A 243 -13.41 1.42 -6.15
N PHE A 244 -12.39 2.08 -5.61
CA PHE A 244 -12.37 2.48 -4.21
C PHE A 244 -13.42 3.56 -3.90
N LEU A 245 -13.65 4.52 -4.81
CA LEU A 245 -14.71 5.52 -4.65
C LEU A 245 -16.12 4.93 -4.72
N GLU A 246 -16.30 3.84 -5.46
CA GLU A 246 -17.59 3.16 -5.67
C GLU A 246 -18.01 2.23 -4.53
N ILE A 247 -17.16 2.00 -3.51
CA ILE A 247 -17.48 1.08 -2.43
C ILE A 247 -18.74 1.51 -1.66
N SER A 248 -19.41 0.53 -1.06
CA SER A 248 -20.63 0.74 -0.27
C SER A 248 -20.71 -0.27 0.89
N GLY A 249 -21.55 -0.02 1.88
CA GLY A 249 -21.64 -0.85 3.08
C GLY A 249 -20.44 -0.60 4.00
N GLY A 250 -19.69 -1.63 4.37
CA GLY A 250 -18.57 -1.47 5.28
C GLY A 250 -17.19 -1.80 4.76
N ILE A 251 -16.19 -1.24 5.42
CA ILE A 251 -14.77 -1.45 5.13
C ILE A 251 -13.99 -1.68 6.43
N THR A 252 -13.14 -2.70 6.41
CA THR A 252 -12.11 -2.93 7.43
C THR A 252 -10.80 -2.36 6.93
N ILE A 253 -10.15 -1.54 7.75
CA ILE A 253 -8.87 -0.88 7.46
C ILE A 253 -7.83 -1.51 8.40
N PHE A 254 -6.87 -2.23 7.83
CA PHE A 254 -5.86 -2.97 8.58
C PHE A 254 -4.45 -2.47 8.24
N GLY A 255 -3.70 -2.04 9.26
CA GLY A 255 -2.31 -1.59 9.11
C GLY A 255 -2.12 -0.28 8.32
N HIS A 256 -3.19 0.46 8.02
CA HIS A 256 -3.10 1.74 7.30
C HIS A 256 -3.06 2.92 8.27
N SER A 257 -2.10 3.85 8.10
CA SER A 257 -1.90 4.98 9.03
C SER A 257 -3.00 6.04 8.94
N LEU A 258 -3.71 6.10 7.81
CA LEU A 258 -4.67 7.16 7.46
C LEU A 258 -4.04 8.56 7.59
N SER A 259 -2.74 8.67 7.36
CA SER A 259 -2.03 9.94 7.41
C SER A 259 -2.53 10.86 6.30
N VAL A 260 -3.16 11.98 6.65
CA VAL A 260 -3.58 13.01 5.66
C VAL A 260 -2.36 13.59 4.93
N ALA A 261 -1.19 13.63 5.58
CA ALA A 261 0.03 14.12 4.94
C ALA A 261 0.52 13.21 3.79
N ALA A 262 0.24 11.91 3.86
CA ALA A 262 0.67 10.94 2.84
C ALA A 262 -0.47 10.52 1.90
N ASP A 263 -1.68 10.32 2.44
CA ASP A 263 -2.81 9.64 1.79
C ASP A 263 -4.13 10.42 1.93
N GLU A 264 -4.07 11.74 1.75
CA GLU A 264 -5.27 12.60 1.77
C GLU A 264 -6.35 12.08 0.84
N HIS A 265 -6.02 11.58 -0.36
CA HIS A 265 -6.98 11.07 -1.34
C HIS A 265 -7.78 9.87 -0.82
N ILE A 266 -7.13 8.97 -0.05
CA ILE A 266 -7.80 7.83 0.59
C ILE A 266 -8.76 8.33 1.69
N VAL A 267 -8.27 9.21 2.56
CA VAL A 267 -9.07 9.78 3.66
C VAL A 267 -10.26 10.59 3.11
N SER A 268 -10.04 11.37 2.04
CA SER A 268 -11.04 12.18 1.36
C SER A 268 -12.11 11.30 0.68
N ALA A 269 -11.68 10.22 0.01
CA ALA A 269 -12.57 9.25 -0.60
C ALA A 269 -13.51 8.61 0.43
N ILE A 270 -12.97 8.18 1.57
CA ILE A 270 -13.76 7.61 2.68
C ILE A 270 -14.77 8.64 3.21
N ASN A 271 -14.30 9.84 3.55
CA ASN A 271 -15.14 10.89 4.13
C ASN A 271 -16.30 11.35 3.23
N LYS A 272 -16.08 11.38 1.91
CA LYS A 272 -17.06 11.86 0.93
C LYS A 272 -18.02 10.76 0.47
N ASN A 273 -17.74 9.49 0.78
CA ASN A 273 -18.56 8.37 0.35
C ASN A 273 -19.81 8.21 1.23
N LYS A 274 -20.97 8.60 0.68
CA LYS A 274 -22.27 8.52 1.36
C LYS A 274 -22.84 7.09 1.46
N ASN A 275 -22.32 6.16 0.67
CA ASN A 275 -22.78 4.78 0.64
C ASN A 275 -22.02 3.89 1.64
N LEU A 276 -20.97 4.43 2.25
CA LEU A 276 -20.22 3.76 3.30
C LEU A 276 -20.92 3.99 4.65
N THR A 277 -21.19 2.92 5.38
CA THR A 277 -21.97 2.92 6.62
C THR A 277 -21.18 2.45 7.82
N ASN A 278 -20.17 1.58 7.63
CA ASN A 278 -19.43 0.97 8.73
C ASN A 278 -17.92 0.97 8.41
N ILE A 279 -17.10 1.48 9.32
CA ILE A 279 -15.64 1.43 9.22
C ILE A 279 -15.11 0.76 10.49
N ALA A 280 -14.29 -0.26 10.33
CA ALA A 280 -13.49 -0.83 11.41
C ALA A 280 -12.02 -0.55 11.14
N VAL A 281 -11.30 0.02 12.12
CA VAL A 281 -9.87 0.34 11.99
C VAL A 281 -9.06 -0.46 12.99
N SER A 282 -8.05 -1.17 12.51
CA SER A 282 -7.11 -1.90 13.37
C SER A 282 -6.20 -0.92 14.11
N ILE A 283 -5.98 -1.13 15.40
CA ILE A 283 -4.99 -0.41 16.19
C ILE A 283 -3.92 -1.39 16.65
N TYR A 284 -2.67 -1.12 16.29
CA TYR A 284 -1.52 -1.87 16.81
C TYR A 284 -1.18 -1.38 18.22
N ARG A 285 -1.37 -2.28 19.19
CA ARG A 285 -1.09 -2.00 20.60
C ARG A 285 0.40 -1.99 20.90
N GLY A 286 1.12 -3.07 20.57
CA GLY A 286 2.56 -3.21 20.85
C GLY A 286 2.93 -2.77 22.27
N SER A 287 3.92 -1.89 22.37
CA SER A 287 4.36 -1.26 23.64
C SER A 287 3.68 0.08 23.95
N LYS A 288 2.64 0.48 23.19
CA LYS A 288 1.97 1.77 23.39
C LYS A 288 1.23 1.80 24.73
N THR A 289 1.32 2.94 25.38
CA THR A 289 0.49 3.28 26.54
C THR A 289 -0.97 3.45 26.14
N ASN A 290 -1.89 3.37 27.11
CA ASN A 290 -3.30 3.66 26.87
C ASN A 290 -3.52 5.09 26.36
N HIS A 291 -2.62 6.04 26.70
CA HIS A 291 -2.73 7.42 26.24
C HIS A 291 -2.37 7.53 24.75
N GLU A 292 -1.26 6.94 24.32
CA GLU A 292 -0.86 6.92 22.90
C GLU A 292 -1.90 6.23 22.00
N ILE A 293 -2.53 5.17 22.49
CA ILE A 293 -3.65 4.50 21.80
C ILE A 293 -4.84 5.45 21.65
N GLN A 294 -5.17 6.19 22.71
CA GLN A 294 -6.28 7.15 22.69
C GLN A 294 -6.00 8.30 21.72
N ASP A 295 -4.77 8.84 21.73
CA ASP A 295 -4.35 9.90 20.82
C ASP A 295 -4.43 9.45 19.36
N GLU A 296 -4.05 8.21 19.05
CA GLU A 296 -4.19 7.62 17.71
C GLU A 296 -5.66 7.49 17.29
N ILE A 297 -6.52 7.00 18.18
CA ILE A 297 -7.98 6.90 17.95
C ILE A 297 -8.57 8.29 17.67
N ASP A 298 -8.24 9.29 18.49
CA ASP A 298 -8.79 10.64 18.36
C ASP A 298 -8.27 11.34 17.10
N ARG A 299 -7.01 11.11 16.72
CA ARG A 299 -6.47 11.52 15.42
C ARG A 299 -7.28 10.92 14.27
N ILE A 300 -7.52 9.61 14.27
CA ILE A 300 -8.26 8.93 13.20
C ILE A 300 -9.71 9.42 13.15
N LYS A 301 -10.39 9.57 14.30
CA LYS A 301 -11.74 10.16 14.37
C LYS A 301 -11.79 11.56 13.78
N SER A 302 -10.79 12.39 14.10
CA SER A 302 -10.67 13.75 13.55
C SER A 302 -10.50 13.73 12.04
N GLN A 303 -9.66 12.83 11.52
CA GLN A 303 -9.46 12.65 10.09
C GLN A 303 -10.70 12.11 9.37
N LEU A 304 -11.51 11.27 10.01
CA LEU A 304 -12.76 10.69 9.49
C LEU A 304 -14.03 11.42 10.00
N ASN A 305 -13.92 12.71 10.28
CA ASN A 305 -15.00 13.48 10.90
C ASN A 305 -16.27 13.61 10.03
N LEU A 306 -16.15 13.65 8.70
CA LEU A 306 -17.31 13.78 7.81
C LEU A 306 -18.07 12.47 7.73
N PHE A 307 -17.36 11.33 7.73
CA PHE A 307 -17.99 10.02 7.80
C PHE A 307 -18.83 9.88 9.08
N THR A 308 -18.26 10.21 10.24
CA THR A 308 -18.98 10.11 11.53
C THR A 308 -20.15 11.10 11.64
N ARG A 309 -20.03 12.32 11.07
CA ARG A 309 -21.14 13.29 10.98
C ARG A 309 -22.30 12.82 10.12
N ASN A 310 -22.06 11.95 9.15
CA ASN A 310 -23.08 11.36 8.29
C ASN A 310 -23.68 10.07 8.87
N ASN A 311 -23.63 9.89 10.20
CA ASN A 311 -24.11 8.71 10.93
C ASN A 311 -23.40 7.39 10.56
N GLY A 312 -22.17 7.46 10.05
CA GLY A 312 -21.34 6.27 9.85
C GLY A 312 -20.85 5.70 11.18
N THR A 313 -20.90 4.38 11.33
CA THR A 313 -20.36 3.67 12.51
C THR A 313 -18.85 3.52 12.35
N LEU A 314 -18.07 4.04 13.30
CA LEU A 314 -16.61 3.92 13.33
C LEU A 314 -16.18 3.11 14.55
N GLU A 315 -15.56 1.96 14.32
CA GLU A 315 -15.09 1.03 15.34
C GLU A 315 -13.56 0.87 15.30
N PHE A 316 -12.98 0.55 16.45
CA PHE A 316 -11.54 0.30 16.60
C PHE A 316 -11.33 -1.06 17.26
N PHE A 317 -10.43 -1.87 16.71
CA PHE A 317 -10.12 -3.20 17.23
C PHE A 317 -8.62 -3.42 17.37
N ASP A 318 -8.23 -4.32 18.26
CA ASP A 318 -6.83 -4.71 18.45
C ASP A 318 -6.35 -5.52 17.25
N SER A 319 -5.34 -5.02 16.53
CA SER A 319 -4.81 -5.67 15.34
C SER A 319 -4.35 -7.10 15.61
N ALA A 320 -3.87 -7.40 16.83
CA ALA A 320 -3.35 -8.73 17.19
C ALA A 320 -4.44 -9.82 17.17
N THR A 321 -5.71 -9.43 17.34
CA THR A 321 -6.85 -10.36 17.37
C THR A 321 -7.37 -10.72 15.97
N CYS A 322 -6.86 -10.07 14.93
CA CYS A 322 -7.28 -10.32 13.55
C CYS A 322 -6.46 -11.46 12.94
N PRO A 323 -7.06 -12.36 12.14
CA PRO A 323 -6.31 -13.42 11.44
C PRO A 323 -5.20 -12.90 10.49
N LEU A 324 -5.28 -11.62 10.11
CA LEU A 324 -4.27 -10.89 9.32
C LEU A 324 -3.01 -10.52 10.09
N SER A 325 -2.99 -10.69 11.42
CA SER A 325 -1.87 -10.34 12.29
C SER A 325 -0.65 -11.25 12.10
N GLU A 326 0.46 -10.89 12.75
CA GLU A 326 1.82 -11.40 12.58
C GLU A 326 1.95 -12.93 12.53
N TRP A 327 3.09 -13.37 11.98
CA TRP A 327 3.57 -14.74 12.12
C TRP A 327 3.96 -14.95 13.58
N HIS A 328 3.26 -15.83 14.30
CA HIS A 328 3.75 -16.30 15.60
C HIS A 328 5.01 -17.14 15.35
N GLN A 329 6.18 -16.63 15.73
CA GLN A 329 7.34 -17.47 16.01
C GLN A 329 7.33 -17.88 17.48
#